data_AF-A0ABD1RG39-F1
#
_entry.id   AF-A0ABD1RG39-F1
#
_cell.length_a   1.000
_cell.length_b   1.000
_cell.length_c   1.000
_cell.angle_alpha   90.00
_cell.angle_beta   90.00
_cell.angle_gamma   90.00
#
_symmetry.space_group_name_H-M   'P 1'
#
loop_
_entity.id
_entity.type
_entity.pdbx_description
1 polymer ?
#
loop_
_entity_poly.entity_id
_entity_poly.type
_entity_poly.pdbx_seq_one_letter_code
_entity_poly.pdbx_strand_id
1 'polypeptide(L)'
;MKIFKENGQWVAKSKGFDDESEPSTLPFEGKDIYDDEDAPPPSPPQPRSHRPSCSTSGYTFTEDHYNLLNGRIDSLASTVDGLQHVVSDLQNTMATIQTTVGGLQTSVDGITSMIHALQSYLGTGFLLPPPPEM
;
A
#
# COMPACT_ATOMS: atom_id res chain seq x y z
N MET A 1 -16.46 19.47 -9.98
CA MET A 1 -15.37 20.04 -9.17
C MET A 1 -14.43 20.80 -10.10
N LYS A 2 -14.12 22.07 -9.81
CA LYS A 2 -13.21 22.88 -10.63
C LYS A 2 -12.01 23.28 -9.80
N ILE A 3 -10.81 23.18 -10.39
CA ILE A 3 -9.54 23.52 -9.75
C ILE A 3 -9.02 24.78 -10.42
N PHE A 4 -8.61 25.76 -9.62
CA PHE A 4 -8.04 27.00 -10.11
C PHE A 4 -6.91 27.47 -9.18
N LYS A 5 -6.13 28.43 -9.67
CA LYS A 5 -4.97 28.95 -8.97
C LYS A 5 -5.36 30.24 -8.24
N GLU A 6 -5.32 30.22 -6.93
CA GLU A 6 -5.64 31.35 -6.04
C GLU A 6 -4.36 31.66 -5.24
N ASN A 7 -3.84 32.89 -5.33
CA ASN A 7 -2.59 33.33 -4.67
C ASN A 7 -1.39 32.39 -4.88
N GLY A 8 -1.28 31.81 -6.08
CA GLY A 8 -0.18 30.91 -6.43
C GLY A 8 -0.36 29.45 -6.00
N GLN A 9 -1.39 29.14 -5.21
CA GLN A 9 -1.71 27.79 -4.74
C GLN A 9 -2.91 27.21 -5.49
N TRP A 10 -2.89 25.90 -5.77
CA TRP A 10 -4.00 25.22 -6.43
C TRP A 10 -5.11 24.91 -5.42
N VAL A 11 -6.30 25.43 -5.67
CA VAL A 11 -7.48 25.25 -4.83
C VAL A 11 -8.56 24.58 -5.65
N ALA A 12 -9.17 23.54 -5.07
CA ALA A 12 -10.30 22.85 -5.67
C ALA A 12 -11.59 23.28 -4.98
N LYS A 13 -12.53 23.88 -5.73
CA LYS A 13 -13.87 24.17 -5.22
C LYS A 13 -14.88 23.24 -5.90
N SER A 14 -15.58 22.45 -5.09
CA SER A 14 -16.76 21.70 -5.51
C SER A 14 -17.95 22.65 -5.49
N LYS A 15 -18.36 23.13 -6.66
CA LYS A 15 -19.55 23.96 -6.82
C LYS A 15 -20.77 23.08 -6.53
N GLY A 16 -21.37 23.29 -5.35
CA GLY A 16 -22.74 22.89 -5.07
C GLY A 16 -23.67 23.61 -6.03
N PHE A 17 -24.75 22.91 -6.37
CA PHE A 17 -25.91 23.34 -7.14
C PHE A 17 -26.25 24.82 -6.91
N ASP A 18 -26.31 25.60 -7.99
CA ASP A 18 -27.23 26.73 -8.15
C ASP A 18 -27.38 26.93 -9.66
N ASP A 19 -28.59 26.62 -10.11
CA ASP A 19 -29.16 26.87 -11.43
C ASP A 19 -29.16 28.37 -11.75
N GLU A 20 -29.30 28.68 -13.03
CA GLU A 20 -29.53 30.02 -13.59
C GLU A 20 -28.30 30.94 -13.70
N SER A 21 -27.68 30.90 -14.89
CA SER A 21 -27.72 32.02 -15.85
C SER A 21 -26.54 31.94 -16.82
N GLU A 22 -26.77 31.29 -17.97
CA GLU A 22 -26.26 31.81 -19.25
C GLU A 22 -27.04 33.09 -19.62
N PRO A 23 -26.67 33.90 -20.64
CA PRO A 23 -25.73 33.66 -21.74
C PRO A 23 -24.74 34.84 -21.93
N SER A 24 -23.79 34.83 -22.85
CA SER A 24 -24.05 35.47 -24.16
C SER A 24 -22.89 35.22 -25.12
N THR A 25 -23.18 34.32 -26.06
CA THR A 25 -23.00 34.44 -27.51
C THR A 25 -22.39 35.75 -28.03
N LEU A 26 -21.28 35.58 -28.77
CA LEU A 26 -20.76 36.54 -29.74
C LEU A 26 -21.71 36.64 -30.95
N PRO A 27 -21.91 37.83 -31.53
CA PRO A 27 -22.20 37.96 -32.96
C PRO A 27 -21.03 38.65 -33.67
N PHE A 28 -20.43 37.92 -34.61
CA PHE A 28 -19.62 38.49 -35.69
C PHE A 28 -20.61 38.86 -36.80
N GLU A 29 -20.84 40.16 -37.02
CA GLU A 29 -21.63 40.68 -38.14
C GLU A 29 -20.72 41.61 -38.95
N GLY A 30 -20.35 41.19 -40.16
CA GLY A 30 -19.61 42.02 -41.10
C GLY A 30 -20.55 42.81 -42.01
N LYS A 31 -20.18 44.04 -42.35
CA LYS A 31 -20.43 44.63 -43.69
C LYS A 31 -19.69 45.97 -43.89
N ASP A 32 -18.72 45.90 -44.79
CA ASP A 32 -18.39 46.77 -45.93
C ASP A 32 -18.79 48.26 -45.91
N ILE A 33 -17.85 49.16 -46.26
CA ILE A 33 -17.93 50.13 -47.39
C ILE A 33 -16.58 50.90 -47.50
N TYR A 34 -16.10 51.02 -48.74
CA TYR A 34 -14.89 51.70 -49.25
C TYR A 34 -15.02 53.25 -49.13
N ASP A 35 -14.06 54.17 -49.35
CA ASP A 35 -12.87 54.33 -50.20
C ASP A 35 -12.02 55.49 -49.60
N ASP A 36 -10.69 55.45 -49.65
CA ASP A 36 -9.87 56.63 -50.03
C ASP A 36 -8.40 56.23 -50.25
N GLU A 37 -7.79 56.87 -51.25
CA GLU A 37 -6.53 56.53 -51.90
C GLU A 37 -5.26 56.89 -51.09
N ASP A 38 -4.15 56.24 -51.45
CA ASP A 38 -2.74 56.67 -51.30
C ASP A 38 -1.89 56.18 -50.08
N ALA A 39 -1.34 54.96 -50.17
CA ALA A 39 -0.03 54.58 -49.57
C ALA A 39 0.50 53.19 -50.05
N PRO A 40 1.75 53.04 -50.53
CA PRO A 40 2.40 51.73 -50.71
C PRO A 40 3.34 51.36 -49.51
N PRO A 41 3.76 50.09 -49.33
CA PRO A 41 2.97 48.89 -49.03
C PRO A 41 3.41 48.24 -47.68
N PRO A 42 2.55 47.51 -46.95
CA PRO A 42 3.03 46.55 -45.96
C PRO A 42 3.44 45.23 -46.63
N SER A 43 4.60 44.70 -46.25
CA SER A 43 5.19 43.46 -46.75
C SER A 43 4.21 42.26 -46.69
N PRO A 44 4.27 41.29 -47.62
CA PRO A 44 3.37 40.15 -47.60
C PRO A 44 3.53 39.36 -46.28
N PRO A 45 2.43 39.11 -45.53
CA PRO A 45 2.50 38.27 -44.35
C PRO A 45 2.88 36.85 -44.77
N GLN A 46 4.01 36.38 -44.26
CA GLN A 46 4.43 34.99 -44.45
C GLN A 46 3.31 34.04 -44.05
N PRO A 47 3.10 32.91 -44.76
CA PRO A 47 2.10 31.93 -44.36
C PRO A 47 2.45 31.44 -42.96
N ARG A 48 1.67 31.89 -41.98
CA ARG A 48 1.68 31.34 -40.63
C ARG A 48 1.23 29.90 -40.73
N SER A 49 2.19 29.00 -40.96
CA SER A 49 2.07 27.59 -40.61
C SER A 49 2.09 27.48 -39.09
N HIS A 50 1.06 28.05 -38.44
CA HIS A 50 0.69 27.59 -37.12
C HIS A 50 -0.08 26.29 -37.35
N ARG A 51 0.68 25.22 -37.59
CA ARG A 51 0.23 23.90 -37.16
C ARG A 51 -0.20 24.09 -35.71
N PRO A 52 -1.46 23.82 -35.33
CA PRO A 52 -1.82 23.81 -33.93
C PRO A 52 -0.86 22.82 -33.28
N SER A 53 0.05 23.31 -32.43
CA SER A 53 0.81 22.44 -31.55
C SER A 53 -0.26 21.68 -30.79
N CYS A 54 -0.37 20.39 -31.09
CA CYS A 54 -1.17 19.48 -30.33
C CYS A 54 -0.70 19.61 -28.89
N SER A 55 -1.46 20.34 -28.06
CA SER A 55 -1.39 20.20 -26.62
C SER A 55 -2.00 18.84 -26.32
N THR A 56 -1.24 17.79 -26.64
CA THR A 56 -1.41 16.49 -26.03
C THR A 56 -1.21 16.75 -24.55
N SER A 57 -2.32 16.90 -23.83
CA SER A 57 -2.34 16.79 -22.37
C SER A 57 -2.02 15.34 -22.01
N GLY A 58 -0.80 14.93 -22.31
CA GLY A 58 -0.22 13.66 -21.93
C GLY A 58 0.40 13.88 -20.57
N TYR A 59 -0.03 13.10 -19.58
CA TYR A 59 0.74 12.91 -18.36
C TYR A 59 2.14 12.46 -18.79
N THR A 60 3.12 13.36 -18.75
CA THR A 60 4.50 12.97 -18.96
C THR A 60 4.95 12.30 -17.66
N PHE A 61 5.24 11.01 -17.74
CA PHE A 61 5.91 10.32 -16.64
C PHE A 61 7.32 10.92 -16.57
N THR A 62 7.55 11.77 -15.58
CA THR A 62 8.84 12.44 -15.38
C THR A 62 9.82 11.49 -14.70
N GLU A 63 11.11 11.78 -14.85
CA GLU A 63 12.19 11.09 -14.15
C GLU A 63 11.97 11.09 -12.63
N ASP A 64 11.39 12.17 -12.07
CA ASP A 64 11.05 12.26 -10.66
C ASP A 64 10.02 11.22 -10.22
N HIS A 65 9.01 10.94 -11.06
CA HIS A 65 8.02 9.90 -10.78
C HIS A 65 8.65 8.50 -10.80
N TYR A 66 9.62 8.27 -11.68
CA TYR A 66 10.37 7.02 -11.73
C TYR A 66 11.20 6.83 -10.45
N ASN A 67 11.98 7.84 -10.06
CA ASN A 67 12.82 7.77 -8.87
C ASN A 67 12.01 7.59 -7.58
N LEU A 68 10.86 8.27 -7.48
CA LEU A 68 9.94 8.08 -6.35
C LEU A 68 9.40 6.65 -6.29
N LEU A 69 9.00 6.09 -7.44
CA LEU A 69 8.51 4.71 -7.49
C LEU A 69 9.61 3.72 -7.12
N ASN A 70 10.82 3.91 -7.63
CA ASN A 70 11.96 3.06 -7.32
C ASN A 70 12.27 3.08 -5.83
N GLY A 71 12.34 4.26 -5.21
CA GLY A 71 12.56 4.38 -3.77
C GLY A 71 11.48 3.71 -2.93
N ARG A 72 10.22 3.71 -3.39
CA ARG A 72 9.14 2.96 -2.74
C ARG A 72 9.29 1.45 -2.90
N ILE A 73 9.73 0.99 -4.06
CA ILE A 73 10.01 -0.44 -4.30
C ILE A 73 11.16 -0.91 -3.41
N ASP A 74 12.25 -0.14 -3.31
CA ASP A 74 13.40 -0.45 -2.47
C ASP A 74 13.01 -0.50 -0.98
N SER A 75 12.19 0.46 -0.55
CA SER A 75 11.66 0.50 0.81
C SER A 75 10.77 -0.71 1.12
N LEU A 76 9.92 -1.12 0.17
CA LEU A 76 9.09 -2.31 0.30
C LEU A 76 9.93 -3.59 0.33
N ALA A 77 10.94 -3.69 -0.53
CA ALA A 77 11.87 -4.83 -0.56
C ALA A 77 12.58 -4.99 0.79
N SER A 78 13.12 -3.90 1.33
CA SER A 78 13.75 -3.89 2.66
C SER A 78 12.78 -4.31 3.77
N THR A 79 11.51 -3.86 3.70
CA THR A 79 10.47 -4.30 4.65
C THR A 79 10.20 -5.80 4.54
N VAL A 80 10.12 -6.32 3.32
CA VAL A 80 9.90 -7.75 3.04
C VAL A 80 11.07 -8.60 3.54
N ASP A 81 12.32 -8.14 3.37
CA ASP A 81 13.50 -8.83 3.90
C ASP A 81 13.50 -8.83 5.44
N GLY A 82 13.15 -7.69 6.06
CA GLY A 82 12.98 -7.61 7.51
C GLY A 82 11.93 -8.57 8.05
N LEU A 83 10.78 -8.67 7.36
CA LEU A 83 9.72 -9.62 7.73
C LEU A 83 10.15 -11.08 7.57
N GLN A 84 10.93 -11.40 6.53
CA GLN A 84 11.48 -12.76 6.35
C GLN A 84 12.40 -13.17 7.51
N HIS A 85 13.23 -12.24 8.01
CA HIS A 85 14.06 -12.49 9.19
C HIS A 85 13.20 -12.75 10.44
N VAL A 86 12.20 -11.92 10.69
CA VAL A 86 11.27 -12.11 11.83
C VAL A 86 10.56 -13.45 11.75
N VAL A 87 10.09 -13.85 10.58
CA VAL A 87 9.45 -15.16 10.39
C VAL A 87 10.42 -16.30 10.68
N SER A 88 11.67 -16.20 10.23
CA SER A 88 12.70 -17.21 10.47
C SER A 88 13.02 -17.36 11.97
N ASP A 89 13.12 -16.24 12.68
CA ASP A 89 13.37 -16.24 14.13
C ASP A 89 12.20 -16.84 14.91
N LEU A 90 10.96 -16.55 14.50
CA LEU A 90 9.76 -17.14 15.09
C LEU A 90 9.71 -18.66 14.85
N GLN A 91 10.09 -19.13 13.66
CA GLN A 91 10.18 -20.57 13.37
C GLN A 91 11.20 -21.27 14.27
N ASN A 92 12.38 -20.67 14.46
CA ASN A 92 13.41 -21.20 15.35
C ASN A 92 12.95 -21.24 16.81
N THR A 93 12.25 -20.20 17.26
CA THR A 93 11.67 -20.11 18.60
C THR A 93 10.62 -21.22 18.79
N MET A 94 9.74 -21.42 17.81
CA MET A 94 8.72 -22.48 17.84
C MET A 94 9.36 -23.88 17.96
N ALA A 95 10.41 -24.16 17.18
CA ALA A 95 11.12 -25.45 17.24
C ALA A 95 11.75 -25.69 18.62
N THR A 96 12.31 -24.65 19.23
CA THR A 96 12.89 -24.71 20.58
C THR A 96 11.81 -24.99 21.63
N ILE A 97 10.67 -24.31 21.54
CA ILE A 97 9.52 -24.54 22.43
C ILE A 97 9.02 -25.98 22.29
N GLN A 98 8.84 -26.49 21.07
CA GLN A 98 8.41 -27.86 20.83
C GLN A 98 9.35 -28.89 21.46
N THR A 99 10.66 -28.68 21.32
CA THR A 99 11.68 -29.54 21.95
C THR A 99 11.56 -29.51 23.47
N THR A 100 11.39 -28.33 24.05
CA THR A 100 11.25 -28.16 25.51
C THR A 100 9.99 -28.85 26.03
N VAL A 101 8.86 -28.69 25.34
CA VAL A 101 7.60 -29.34 25.69
C VAL A 101 7.72 -30.85 25.64
N GLY A 102 8.36 -31.40 24.60
CA GLY A 102 8.60 -32.85 24.50
C GLY A 102 9.48 -33.40 25.63
N GLY A 103 10.50 -32.64 26.03
CA GLY A 103 11.34 -32.99 27.20
C GLY A 103 10.55 -32.98 28.51
N LEU A 104 9.69 -31.98 28.72
CA LEU A 104 8.83 -31.91 29.90
C LEU A 104 7.81 -33.06 29.93
N GLN A 105 7.20 -33.42 28.81
CA GLN A 105 6.30 -34.57 28.71
C GLN A 105 7.02 -35.87 29.14
N THR A 106 8.22 -36.11 28.63
CA THR A 106 9.04 -37.27 29.00
C THR A 106 9.32 -37.29 30.51
N SER A 107 9.62 -36.13 31.11
CA SER A 107 9.84 -36.02 32.55
C SER A 107 8.58 -36.34 33.36
N VAL A 108 7.42 -35.86 32.91
CA VAL A 108 6.12 -36.14 33.57
C VAL A 108 5.79 -37.64 33.50
N ASP A 109 6.01 -38.28 32.36
CA ASP A 109 5.78 -39.71 32.19
C ASP A 109 6.69 -40.54 33.10
N GLY A 110 7.95 -40.13 33.25
CA GLY A 110 8.90 -40.74 34.16
C GLY A 110 8.47 -40.63 35.63
N ILE A 111 8.04 -39.44 36.06
CA ILE A 111 7.52 -39.22 37.42
C ILE A 111 6.26 -40.06 37.66
N THR A 112 5.34 -40.09 36.70
CA THR A 112 4.10 -40.88 36.78
C THR A 112 4.40 -42.37 36.95
N SER A 113 5.37 -42.88 36.18
CA SER A 113 5.83 -44.28 36.30
C SER A 113 6.41 -44.57 37.68
N MET A 114 7.20 -43.66 38.25
CA MET A 114 7.75 -43.80 39.59
C MET A 114 6.66 -43.82 40.67
N ILE A 115 5.65 -42.95 40.54
CA ILE A 115 4.50 -42.94 41.45
C ILE A 115 3.77 -44.28 41.40
N HIS A 116 3.51 -44.82 40.21
CA HIS A 116 2.88 -46.14 40.07
C HIS A 116 3.70 -47.26 40.70
N ALA A 117 5.03 -47.25 40.53
CA ALA A 117 5.91 -48.23 41.16
C ALA A 117 5.83 -48.17 42.69
N LEU A 118 5.86 -46.96 43.26
CA LEU A 118 5.74 -46.74 44.70
C LEU A 118 4.37 -47.18 45.24
N GLN A 119 3.30 -46.85 44.53
CA GLN A 119 1.94 -47.29 44.88
C GLN A 119 1.82 -48.81 44.88
N SER A 120 2.38 -49.48 43.87
CA SER A 120 2.42 -50.94 43.82
C SER A 120 3.17 -51.51 45.03
N TYR A 121 4.37 -50.98 45.33
CA TYR A 121 5.18 -51.47 46.44
C TYR A 121 4.46 -51.34 47.79
N LEU A 122 3.85 -50.18 48.06
CA LEU A 122 3.09 -49.94 49.29
C LEU A 122 1.78 -50.74 49.35
N GLY A 123 1.10 -50.92 48.21
CA GLY A 123 -0.13 -51.69 48.12
C GLY A 123 0.07 -53.20 48.31
N THR A 124 1.21 -53.74 47.85
CA THR A 124 1.52 -55.18 48.00
C THR A 124 2.28 -55.51 49.29
N GLY A 125 2.97 -54.54 49.89
CA GLY A 125 3.82 -54.76 51.08
C GLY A 125 3.07 -54.99 52.40
N PHE A 126 1.74 -54.82 52.44
CA PHE A 126 0.93 -55.00 53.66
C PHE A 126 0.03 -56.24 53.65
N LEU A 127 0.04 -57.04 52.56
CA LEU A 127 -0.63 -58.34 52.58
C LEU A 127 0.27 -59.35 53.31
N LEU A 128 0.16 -59.35 54.64
CA LEU A 128 0.67 -60.42 55.50
C LEU A 128 0.20 -61.75 54.88
N PRO A 129 1.10 -62.71 54.58
CA PRO A 129 0.68 -64.02 54.08
C PRO A 129 -0.32 -64.62 55.08
N PRO A 130 -1.40 -65.27 54.61
CA PRO A 130 -2.37 -65.86 55.51
C PRO A 130 -1.65 -66.78 56.50
N PRO A 131 -1.96 -66.68 57.81
CA PRO A 131 -1.30 -67.52 58.80
C PRO A 131 -1.47 -69.00 58.38
N PRO A 132 -0.43 -69.83 58.54
CA PRO A 132 -0.53 -71.24 58.22
C PRO A 132 -1.68 -71.82 59.05
N GLU A 133 -2.70 -72.37 58.36
CA GLU A 133 -3.79 -73.08 59.01
C GLU A 133 -3.19 -74.24 59.83
N MET A 134 -3.30 -74.14 61.16
CA MET A 134 -2.96 -75.20 62.12
C MET A 134 -4.24 -75.73 62.74
#